data_AF-A0A9D6R0K1-F1
#
_entry.id   AF-A0A9D6R0K1-F1
#
_cell.length_a   1.000
_cell.length_b   1.000
_cell.length_c   1.000
_cell.angle_alpha   90.00
_cell.angle_beta   90.00
_cell.angle_gamma   90.00
#
_symmetry.space_group_name_H-M   'P 1'
#
loop_
_entity.id
_entity.type
_entity.pdbx_description
1 polymer ?
#
loop_
_entity_poly.entity_id
_entity_poly.type
_entity_poly.pdbx_seq_one_letter_code
_entity_poly.pdbx_strand_id
1 'polypeptide(L)'
;KLGFINWIELDKMKAFNPRTSLGESLDTEGIRETSILFQTPNTFLKDVLFSHKIHSTWVKCSLCHPNIFKPELGANKVTMIEMKDGKSCGRCHGRVSFTYADCLRCHSQTKEKPPEGALINKAETHAPSQ
;
A
#
# COMPACT_ATOMS: atom_id res chain seq x y z
N LYS A 1 16.24 6.32 14.92
CA LYS A 1 15.02 6.43 14.07
C LYS A 1 14.97 7.87 13.59
N LEU A 2 15.07 8.13 12.28
CA LEU A 2 14.90 9.49 11.75
C LEU A 2 13.55 10.02 12.24
N GLY A 3 13.53 11.19 12.88
CA GLY A 3 12.41 11.77 13.63
C GLY A 3 11.18 12.16 12.81
N PHE A 4 10.74 11.30 11.89
CA PHE A 4 9.54 11.47 11.11
C PHE A 4 8.30 11.10 11.93
N ILE A 5 7.23 11.86 11.71
CA ILE A 5 5.94 11.65 12.36
C ILE A 5 5.38 10.27 11.99
N ASN A 6 5.00 9.50 13.01
CA ASN A 6 4.32 8.21 12.83
C ASN A 6 2.81 8.42 12.82
N TRP A 7 2.27 8.74 11.64
CA TRP A 7 0.84 8.99 11.45
C TRP A 7 -0.06 7.82 11.89
N ILE A 8 0.41 6.58 11.71
CA ILE A 8 -0.34 5.37 12.11
C ILE A 8 -0.48 5.30 13.63
N GLU A 9 0.56 5.67 14.37
CA GLU A 9 0.53 5.67 15.83
C GLU A 9 -0.33 6.81 16.38
N LEU A 10 -0.24 7.99 15.78
CA LEU A 10 -1.09 9.13 16.16
C LEU A 10 -2.57 8.85 15.90
N ASP A 11 -2.91 8.18 14.80
CA ASP A 11 -4.28 7.73 14.50
C ASP A 11 -4.79 6.72 15.56
N LYS A 12 -3.95 5.73 15.92
CA LYS A 12 -4.27 4.78 17.01
C LYS A 12 -4.49 5.48 18.36
N MET A 13 -3.72 6.53 18.63
CA MET A 13 -3.87 7.35 19.83
C MET A 13 -5.04 8.35 19.74
N LYS A 14 -5.73 8.44 18.60
CA LYS A 14 -6.77 9.44 18.33
C LYS A 14 -6.29 10.87 18.61
N ALA A 15 -5.04 11.16 18.28
CA ALA A 15 -4.40 12.45 18.58
C ALA A 15 -4.99 13.63 17.77
N PHE A 16 -5.78 13.35 16.74
CA PHE A 16 -6.43 14.32 15.88
C PHE A 16 -7.72 13.70 15.29
N ASN A 17 -8.61 14.54 14.75
CA ASN A 17 -9.85 14.12 14.10
C ASN A 17 -10.02 14.86 12.76
N PRO A 18 -9.53 14.30 11.63
CA PRO A 18 -9.56 14.98 10.34
C PRO A 18 -10.99 15.22 9.87
N ARG A 19 -11.20 16.35 9.18
CA ARG A 19 -12.44 16.54 8.42
C ARG A 19 -12.43 15.63 7.20
N THR A 20 -13.57 14.99 6.93
CA THR A 20 -13.74 14.11 5.75
C THR A 20 -13.92 14.89 4.45
N SER A 21 -14.26 16.19 4.52
CA SER A 21 -14.42 17.04 3.36
C SER A 21 -14.21 18.52 3.63
N LEU A 22 -13.94 19.26 2.54
CA LEU A 22 -13.90 20.71 2.51
C LEU A 22 -15.30 21.23 2.12
N GLY A 23 -16.24 21.26 3.07
CA GLY A 23 -17.61 21.78 2.85
C GLY A 23 -18.69 20.88 3.43
N GLU A 24 -19.90 20.98 2.88
CA GLU A 24 -21.05 20.14 3.28
C GLU A 24 -21.10 18.79 2.56
N SER A 25 -20.34 18.62 1.46
CA SER A 25 -20.30 17.35 0.73
C SER A 25 -19.65 16.28 1.60
N LEU A 26 -20.39 15.24 1.98
CA LEU A 26 -19.81 14.13 2.75
C LEU A 26 -18.89 13.28 1.85
N ASP A 27 -17.78 12.81 2.41
CA ASP A 27 -17.02 11.74 1.76
C ASP A 27 -17.82 10.44 1.87
N THR A 28 -18.20 9.89 0.71
CA THR A 28 -18.97 8.65 0.62
C THR A 28 -18.09 7.45 0.29
N GLU A 29 -16.79 7.62 0.05
CA GLU A 29 -15.91 6.54 -0.41
C GLU A 29 -15.56 5.57 0.73
N GLY A 30 -15.51 6.06 1.97
CA GLY A 30 -15.38 5.24 3.18
C GLY A 30 -14.02 4.52 3.34
N ILE A 31 -13.94 3.69 4.38
CA ILE A 31 -12.74 2.90 4.71
C ILE A 31 -12.94 1.46 4.25
N ARG A 32 -11.92 0.89 3.61
CA ARG A 32 -11.92 -0.50 3.15
C ARG A 32 -10.99 -1.36 3.99
N GLU A 33 -11.50 -2.44 4.58
CA GLU A 33 -10.72 -3.32 5.47
C GLU A 33 -9.88 -4.38 4.74
N THR A 34 -10.08 -4.56 3.43
CA THR A 34 -9.39 -5.60 2.65
C THR A 34 -7.87 -5.44 2.69
N SER A 35 -7.16 -6.54 2.97
CA SER A 35 -5.71 -6.62 2.81
C SER A 35 -5.33 -7.45 1.59
N ILE A 36 -4.25 -7.07 0.92
CA ILE A 36 -3.70 -7.78 -0.24
C ILE A 36 -2.27 -8.21 0.09
N LEU A 37 -1.99 -9.51 0.01
CA LEU A 37 -0.66 -10.06 0.10
C LEU A 37 -0.03 -10.10 -1.29
N PHE A 38 1.01 -9.30 -1.51
CA PHE A 38 1.86 -9.39 -2.69
C PHE A 38 3.00 -10.36 -2.40
N GLN A 39 3.00 -11.49 -3.10
CA GLN A 39 4.09 -12.45 -3.00
C GLN A 39 5.32 -11.92 -3.75
N THR A 40 6.47 -11.95 -3.09
CA THR A 40 7.74 -11.56 -3.71
C THR A 40 8.38 -12.80 -4.33
N PRO A 41 8.81 -12.78 -5.61
CA PRO A 41 9.48 -13.92 -6.24
C PRO A 41 10.87 -14.21 -5.63
N ASN A 42 11.51 -13.19 -5.05
CA ASN A 42 12.76 -13.35 -4.33
C ASN A 42 12.52 -14.09 -3.00
N THR A 43 13.20 -15.22 -2.82
CA THR A 43 13.09 -16.09 -1.64
C THR A 43 13.68 -15.48 -0.37
N PHE A 44 14.66 -14.58 -0.50
CA PHE A 44 15.31 -13.89 0.61
C PHE A 44 14.52 -12.66 1.10
N LEU A 45 13.56 -12.19 0.30
CA LEU A 45 12.69 -11.08 0.67
C LEU A 45 11.33 -11.59 1.13
N LYS A 46 10.88 -11.04 2.26
CA LYS A 46 9.53 -11.23 2.78
C LYS A 46 8.47 -10.74 1.78
N ASP A 47 7.26 -11.24 1.93
CA ASP A 47 6.11 -10.77 1.17
C ASP A 47 5.64 -9.40 1.69
N VAL A 48 4.84 -8.71 0.89
CA VAL A 48 4.33 -7.38 1.22
C VAL A 48 2.84 -7.46 1.49
N LEU A 49 2.44 -7.12 2.72
CA LEU A 49 1.02 -7.00 3.06
C LEU A 49 0.57 -5.55 2.88
N PHE A 50 -0.21 -5.30 1.84
CA PHE A 50 -0.89 -4.04 1.63
C PHE A 50 -2.21 -4.01 2.41
N SER A 51 -2.44 -2.92 3.16
CA SER A 51 -3.68 -2.70 3.91
C SER A 51 -4.47 -1.56 3.28
N HIS A 52 -5.66 -1.85 2.74
CA HIS A 52 -6.54 -0.75 2.33
C HIS A 52 -6.89 0.13 3.51
N LYS A 53 -7.16 -0.43 4.69
CA LYS A 53 -7.58 0.32 5.89
C LYS A 53 -6.67 1.51 6.13
N ILE A 54 -5.37 1.24 6.24
CA ILE A 54 -4.36 2.28 6.48
C ILE A 54 -4.39 3.34 5.38
N HIS A 55 -4.55 2.97 4.11
CA HIS A 55 -4.55 3.95 3.02
C HIS A 55 -5.88 4.72 2.96
N SER A 56 -7.02 4.03 2.98
CA SER A 56 -8.37 4.62 2.90
C SER A 56 -8.76 5.47 4.10
N THR A 57 -8.06 5.37 5.24
CA THR A 57 -8.21 6.32 6.35
C THR A 57 -7.77 7.73 5.96
N TRP A 58 -6.79 7.87 5.06
CA TRP A 58 -6.17 9.17 4.73
C TRP A 58 -6.43 9.65 3.31
N VAL A 59 -6.65 8.72 2.39
CA VAL A 59 -6.82 9.03 0.97
C VAL A 59 -8.05 8.36 0.40
N LYS A 60 -8.69 9.05 -0.54
CA LYS A 60 -9.87 8.57 -1.26
C LYS A 60 -9.53 7.42 -2.21
N CYS A 61 -10.48 6.51 -2.43
CA CYS A 61 -10.37 5.43 -3.41
C CYS A 61 -10.05 5.96 -4.81
N SER A 62 -10.66 7.08 -5.19
CA SER A 62 -10.44 7.77 -6.48
C SER A 62 -9.01 8.27 -6.71
N LEU A 63 -8.22 8.46 -5.65
CA LEU A 63 -6.79 8.79 -5.77
C LEU A 63 -5.96 7.60 -6.24
N CYS A 64 -6.38 6.37 -5.91
CA CYS A 64 -5.70 5.14 -6.29
C CYS A 64 -6.30 4.51 -7.55
N HIS A 65 -7.63 4.46 -7.63
CA HIS A 65 -8.36 3.75 -8.67
C HIS A 65 -9.12 4.69 -9.61
N PRO A 66 -9.19 4.37 -10.91
CA PRO A 66 -8.49 3.28 -11.59
C PRO A 66 -7.06 3.66 -12.04
N ASN A 67 -6.63 4.90 -11.74
CA ASN A 67 -5.48 5.52 -12.38
C ASN A 67 -4.13 4.92 -11.99
N ILE A 68 -3.88 4.72 -10.68
CA ILE A 68 -2.63 4.12 -10.19
C ILE A 68 -2.74 2.60 -10.21
N PHE A 69 -3.88 2.09 -9.77
CA PHE A 69 -4.20 0.67 -9.74
C PHE A 69 -5.55 0.42 -10.39
N LYS A 70 -5.64 -0.59 -11.25
CA LYS A 70 -6.91 -1.16 -11.69
C LYS A 70 -7.57 -1.87 -10.51
N PRO A 71 -8.90 -1.73 -10.29
CA PRO A 71 -9.61 -2.36 -9.18
C PRO A 71 -9.87 -3.86 -9.43
N GLU A 72 -8.83 -4.58 -9.83
CA GLU A 72 -8.85 -5.99 -10.19
C GLU A 72 -7.58 -6.67 -9.65
N LEU A 73 -7.75 -7.80 -8.96
CA LEU A 73 -6.64 -8.53 -8.35
C LEU A 73 -5.76 -9.15 -9.45
N GLY A 74 -4.45 -8.96 -9.35
CA GLY A 74 -3.49 -9.46 -10.34
C GLY A 74 -3.39 -8.64 -11.64
N ALA A 75 -4.28 -7.66 -11.87
CA ALA A 75 -4.24 -6.83 -13.08
C ALA A 75 -3.17 -5.71 -13.07
N ASN A 76 -2.40 -5.61 -11.99
CA ASN A 76 -1.45 -4.52 -11.75
C ASN A 76 -0.03 -5.07 -11.61
N LYS A 77 0.84 -4.64 -12.53
CA LYS A 77 2.29 -4.86 -12.38
C LYS A 77 2.82 -3.95 -11.28
N VAL A 78 3.53 -4.56 -10.33
CA VAL A 78 4.12 -3.85 -9.20
C VAL A 78 5.57 -4.32 -9.03
N THR A 79 6.49 -3.49 -9.48
CA THR A 79 7.93 -3.74 -9.35
C THR A 79 8.64 -2.57 -8.66
N MET A 80 9.77 -2.84 -8.02
CA MET A 80 10.61 -1.78 -7.44
C MET A 80 11.11 -0.78 -8.50
N ILE A 81 11.28 -1.24 -9.74
CA ILE A 81 11.65 -0.39 -10.88
C ILE A 81 10.51 0.61 -11.19
N GLU A 82 9.27 0.14 -11.27
CA GLU A 82 8.11 1.04 -11.43
C GLU A 82 7.97 2.04 -10.29
N MET A 83 8.27 1.62 -9.05
CA MET A 83 8.27 2.54 -7.90
C MET A 83 9.32 3.65 -8.06
N LYS A 84 10.53 3.31 -8.53
CA LYS A 84 11.57 4.31 -8.82
C LYS A 84 11.11 5.32 -9.88
N ASP A 85 10.33 4.88 -10.87
CA ASP A 85 9.76 5.74 -11.91
C ASP A 85 8.51 6.53 -11.46
N GLY A 86 8.15 6.47 -10.17
CA GLY A 86 7.01 7.17 -9.60
C GLY A 86 5.65 6.55 -9.95
N LYS A 87 5.63 5.26 -10.31
CA LYS A 87 4.42 4.45 -10.56
C LYS A 87 4.12 3.57 -9.33
N SER A 88 2.97 2.90 -9.35
CA SER A 88 2.49 2.01 -8.28
C SER A 88 2.68 2.63 -6.88
N CYS A 89 3.31 1.93 -5.94
CA CYS A 89 3.57 2.41 -4.57
C CYS A 89 4.46 3.68 -4.57
N GLY A 90 5.39 3.79 -5.52
CA GLY A 90 6.31 4.92 -5.65
C GLY A 90 5.66 6.22 -6.11
N ARG A 91 4.37 6.19 -6.50
CA ARG A 91 3.59 7.41 -6.72
C ARG A 91 3.51 8.27 -5.45
N CYS A 92 3.50 7.63 -4.28
CA CYS A 92 3.40 8.27 -2.97
C CYS A 92 4.63 8.02 -2.08
N HIS A 93 5.11 6.77 -1.98
CA HIS A 93 6.26 6.42 -1.15
C HIS A 93 7.54 7.04 -1.71
N GLY A 94 8.14 7.98 -0.99
CA GLY A 94 9.31 8.77 -1.44
C GLY A 94 9.00 10.19 -1.88
N ARG A 95 7.71 10.57 -1.96
CA ARG A 95 7.27 11.96 -2.21
C ARG A 95 6.35 12.49 -1.12
N VAL A 96 5.38 11.68 -0.71
CA VAL A 96 4.32 12.03 0.25
C VAL A 96 4.44 11.22 1.53
N SER A 97 4.85 9.96 1.43
CA SER A 97 5.10 9.07 2.57
C SER A 97 6.56 8.61 2.59
N PHE A 98 6.91 7.75 3.55
CA PHE A 98 8.26 7.20 3.68
C PHE A 98 8.75 6.60 2.35
N THR A 99 10.07 6.65 2.13
CA THR A 99 10.69 6.19 0.88
C THR A 99 10.50 4.69 0.64
N TYR A 100 10.21 4.30 -0.61
CA TYR A 100 10.15 2.89 -1.02
C TYR A 100 11.49 2.16 -0.83
N ALA A 101 12.60 2.90 -0.65
CA ALA A 101 13.92 2.33 -0.35
C ALA A 101 14.04 1.79 1.08
N ASP A 102 13.08 2.07 1.97
CA ASP A 102 13.02 1.47 3.31
C ASP A 102 12.36 0.09 3.25
N CYS A 103 13.11 -0.89 2.73
CA CYS A 103 12.61 -2.20 2.32
C CYS A 103 11.78 -2.90 3.41
N LEU A 104 12.22 -2.82 4.67
CA LEU A 104 11.61 -3.56 5.79
C LEU A 104 10.25 -3.02 6.21
N ARG A 105 9.88 -1.80 5.79
CA ARG A 105 8.54 -1.25 6.05
C ARG A 105 7.45 -1.92 5.22
N CYS A 106 7.79 -2.42 4.04
CA CYS A 106 6.86 -3.13 3.16
C CYS A 106 7.09 -4.64 3.21
N HIS A 107 8.35 -5.09 3.10
CA HIS A 107 8.74 -6.49 3.13
C HIS A 107 8.81 -7.03 4.57
N SER A 108 7.66 -7.17 5.20
CA SER A 108 7.54 -7.55 6.61
C SER A 108 6.80 -8.87 6.83
N GLN A 109 6.05 -9.35 5.83
CA GLN A 109 5.22 -10.56 5.96
C GLN A 109 6.03 -11.83 5.66
N THR A 110 6.02 -12.78 6.59
CA THR A 110 6.68 -14.07 6.38
C THR A 110 5.94 -14.90 5.31
N LYS A 111 6.69 -15.67 4.52
CA LYS A 111 6.12 -16.51 3.44
C LYS A 111 5.43 -17.77 3.96
N GLU A 112 5.72 -18.18 5.19
CA GLU A 112 5.26 -19.44 5.79
C GLU A 112 3.75 -19.46 6.03
N LYS A 113 3.16 -18.31 6.40
CA LYS A 113 1.74 -18.20 6.70
C LYS A 113 1.17 -16.89 6.16
N PRO A 114 0.39 -16.93 5.07
CA PRO A 114 -0.38 -15.79 4.61
C PRO A 114 -1.29 -15.27 5.73
N PRO A 115 -1.45 -13.94 5.87
CA PRO A 115 -2.41 -13.38 6.80
C PRO A 115 -3.83 -13.85 6.48
N GLU A 116 -4.58 -14.20 7.52
CA GLU A 116 -5.96 -14.66 7.39
C GLU A 116 -6.82 -13.59 6.71
N GLY A 117 -7.65 -14.01 5.74
CA GLY A 117 -8.53 -13.11 4.99
C GLY A 117 -7.85 -12.18 3.98
N ALA A 118 -6.52 -12.25 3.82
CA ALA A 118 -5.83 -11.46 2.80
C ALA A 118 -6.07 -12.03 1.40
N LEU A 119 -6.39 -11.15 0.44
CA LEU A 119 -6.40 -11.52 -0.98
C LEU A 119 -4.96 -11.75 -1.44
N ILE A 120 -4.69 -12.83 -2.17
CA ILE A 120 -3.34 -13.18 -2.57
C ILE A 120 -3.09 -12.71 -4.01
N ASN A 121 -2.19 -11.74 -4.17
CA ASN A 121 -1.60 -11.40 -5.46
C ASN A 121 -0.32 -12.21 -5.63
N LYS A 122 -0.40 -13.27 -6.44
CA LYS A 122 0.70 -14.20 -6.64
C LYS A 122 1.83 -13.52 -7.41
N ALA A 123 3.07 -13.89 -7.10
CA ALA A 123 4.20 -13.47 -7.90
C ALA A 123 4.01 -14.01 -9.31
N GLU A 124 3.94 -13.14 -10.31
CA GLU A 124 3.95 -13.59 -11.68
C GLU A 124 5.26 -14.34 -11.95
N THR A 125 5.20 -15.53 -12.54
CA THR A 125 6.36 -16.35 -12.90
C THR A 125 7.07 -15.83 -14.16
N HIS A 126 7.01 -14.53 -14.42
CA HIS A 126 7.66 -13.95 -15.59
C HIS A 126 9.18 -14.03 -15.40
N ALA A 127 9.82 -14.88 -16.21
CA ALA A 127 11.25 -14.80 -16.46
C ALA A 127 11.61 -13.34 -16.75
N PRO A 128 12.75 -12.84 -16.24
CA PRO A 128 13.15 -11.46 -16.47
C PRO A 128 13.12 -11.20 -17.98
N SER A 129 12.39 -10.16 -18.37
CA SER A 129 12.48 -9.61 -19.73
C SER A 129 13.97 -9.36 -19.96
N GLN A 130 14.54 -10.05 -20.95
CA GLN A 130 15.87 -9.74 -21.47
C GLN A 130 15.89 -8.32 -22.04
#